data_AF-A0A7V1ER07-F1
#
_entry.id   AF-A0A7V1ER07-F1
#
_cell.length_a   1.000
_cell.length_b   1.000
_cell.length_c   1.000
_cell.angle_alpha   90.00
_cell.angle_beta   90.00
_cell.angle_gamma   90.00
#
_symmetry.space_group_name_H-M   'P 1'
#
loop_
_entity.id
_entity.type
_entity.pdbx_description
1 polymer ?
#
loop_
_entity_poly.entity_id
_entity_poly.type
_entity_poly.pdbx_seq_one_letter_code
_entity_poly.pdbx_strand_id
1 'polypeptide(L)'
;MLHRLLSSLVCLLLALLSACESYDFTVNDKVVYRPQPLFTDFEVPDPALRGCLEQAIVDGGISVASQLSALNCSHAGIASLDGIASFPGIKILRLSSNDVRNLVEISSITTLEELYLD
;
A
#
# COMPACT_ATOMS: atom_id res chain seq x y z
N MET A 1 10.10 -6.33 -43.25
CA MET A 1 11.04 -7.28 -42.60
C MET A 1 11.77 -6.62 -41.42
N LEU A 2 12.47 -5.50 -41.63
CA LEU A 2 13.21 -4.76 -40.59
C LEU A 2 12.34 -4.26 -39.42
N HIS A 3 11.13 -3.75 -39.68
CA HIS A 3 10.23 -3.26 -38.63
C HIS A 3 9.71 -4.36 -37.69
N ARG A 4 9.50 -5.57 -38.21
CA ARG A 4 9.11 -6.74 -37.40
C ARG A 4 10.25 -7.17 -36.48
N LEU A 5 11.48 -7.19 -37.01
CA LEU A 5 12.71 -7.46 -36.24
C LEU A 5 12.96 -6.42 -35.13
N LEU A 6 12.72 -5.13 -35.44
CA LEU A 6 12.84 -4.06 -34.46
C LEU A 6 11.78 -4.21 -33.34
N SER A 7 10.53 -4.53 -33.69
CA SER A 7 9.47 -4.73 -32.70
C SER A 7 9.74 -5.94 -31.80
N SER A 8 10.27 -7.05 -32.35
CA SER A 8 10.63 -8.22 -31.56
C SER A 8 11.81 -7.95 -30.63
N LEU A 9 12.78 -7.13 -31.05
CA LEU A 9 13.91 -6.73 -30.22
C LEU A 9 13.46 -5.84 -29.06
N VAL A 10 12.55 -4.91 -29.30
CA VAL A 10 11.95 -4.04 -28.28
C VAL A 10 11.14 -4.86 -27.26
N CYS A 11 10.33 -5.82 -27.69
CA CYS A 11 9.62 -6.71 -26.78
C CYS A 11 10.57 -7.57 -25.92
N LEU A 12 11.68 -8.05 -26.51
CA LEU A 12 12.69 -8.82 -25.77
C LEU A 12 13.41 -7.94 -24.73
N LEU A 13 13.73 -6.69 -25.08
CA LEU A 13 14.33 -5.72 -24.16
C LEU A 13 13.39 -5.35 -23.00
N LEU A 14 12.09 -5.17 -23.28
CA LEU A 14 11.07 -4.91 -22.25
C LEU A 14 10.89 -6.11 -21.30
N ALA A 15 10.98 -7.34 -21.80
CA ALA A 15 10.92 -8.55 -20.99
C ALA A 15 12.16 -8.76 -20.09
N LEU A 16 13.32 -8.22 -20.48
CA LEU A 16 14.54 -8.27 -19.67
C LEU A 16 14.55 -7.23 -18.53
N LEU A 17 13.77 -6.14 -18.67
CA LEU A 17 13.66 -5.08 -17.66
C LEU A 17 12.71 -5.43 -16.50
N SER A 18 11.85 -6.43 -16.65
CA SER A 18 10.94 -6.89 -15.58
C SER A 18 11.59 -7.88 -14.60
N ALA A 19 12.91 -8.10 -14.67
CA ALA A 19 13.63 -9.03 -13.79
C ALA A 19 14.04 -8.42 -12.43
N CYS A 20 13.39 -7.34 -12.01
CA CYS A 20 13.61 -6.73 -10.69
C CYS A 20 12.40 -7.00 -9.80
N GLU A 21 12.48 -7.95 -8.86
CA GLU A 21 11.73 -7.79 -7.60
C GLU A 21 12.02 -8.73 -6.41
N SER A 22 12.97 -9.67 -6.46
CA SER A 22 13.24 -10.47 -5.25
C SER A 22 14.60 -11.15 -5.27
N TYR A 23 15.55 -10.61 -4.50
CA TYR A 23 16.80 -11.30 -4.20
C TYR A 23 16.75 -11.83 -2.77
N ASP A 24 16.50 -13.13 -2.64
CA ASP A 24 16.84 -13.87 -1.43
C ASP A 24 18.35 -13.71 -1.20
N PHE A 25 18.75 -13.24 -0.02
CA PHE A 25 20.16 -13.22 0.35
C PHE A 25 20.52 -14.60 0.90
N THR A 26 21.47 -15.27 0.25
CA THR A 26 21.93 -16.61 0.61
C THR A 26 23.38 -16.59 1.10
N VAL A 27 23.70 -17.48 2.04
CA VAL A 27 25.07 -17.77 2.48
C VAL A 27 25.23 -19.29 2.45
N ASN A 28 26.19 -19.78 1.66
CA ASN A 28 26.44 -21.23 1.48
C ASN A 28 25.16 -22.00 1.12
N ASP A 29 24.47 -21.54 0.07
CA ASP A 29 23.21 -22.11 -0.44
C ASP A 29 22.02 -22.12 0.54
N LYS A 30 22.19 -21.53 1.74
CA LYS A 30 21.14 -21.33 2.72
C LYS A 30 20.61 -19.90 2.63
N VAL A 31 19.30 -19.75 2.44
CA VAL A 31 18.66 -18.44 2.50
C VAL A 31 18.73 -17.90 3.93
N VAL A 32 19.32 -16.71 4.07
CA VAL A 32 19.49 -15.99 5.34
C VAL A 32 18.50 -14.84 5.45
N TYR A 33 18.05 -14.27 4.33
CA TYR A 33 17.04 -13.20 4.33
C TYR A 33 16.15 -13.31 3.09
N ARG A 34 14.83 -13.22 3.31
CA ARG A 34 13.81 -13.06 2.28
C ARG A 34 13.02 -11.80 2.58
N PRO A 35 12.97 -10.82 1.66
CA PRO A 35 12.03 -9.71 1.80
C PRO A 35 10.61 -10.29 1.89
N GLN A 36 9.88 -9.94 2.95
CA GLN A 36 8.48 -10.31 3.06
C GLN A 36 7.68 -9.42 2.09
N PRO A 37 6.76 -9.98 1.28
CA PRO A 37 5.98 -9.16 0.36
C PRO A 37 5.13 -8.14 1.14
N LEU A 38 4.98 -6.95 0.55
CA LEU A 38 4.11 -5.92 1.10
C LEU A 38 2.64 -6.34 1.02
N PHE A 39 1.84 -5.83 1.94
CA PHE A 39 0.41 -6.05 1.98
C PHE A 39 -0.27 -5.32 0.82
N THR A 40 -0.93 -6.06 -0.07
CA THR A 40 -1.59 -5.50 -1.27
C THR A 40 -3.05 -5.95 -1.40
N ASP A 41 -3.52 -6.83 -0.51
CA ASP A 41 -4.87 -7.41 -0.56
C ASP A 41 -5.87 -6.52 0.18
N PHE A 42 -6.19 -5.36 -0.40
CA PHE A 42 -7.23 -4.47 0.11
C PHE A 42 -7.94 -3.74 -1.02
N GLU A 43 -9.21 -3.41 -0.80
CA GLU A 43 -10.03 -2.65 -1.72
C GLU A 43 -10.48 -1.35 -1.05
N VAL A 44 -10.00 -0.22 -1.58
CA VAL A 44 -10.36 1.13 -1.14
C VAL A 44 -10.69 1.95 -2.38
N PRO A 45 -11.98 2.29 -2.60
CA PRO A 45 -12.42 3.00 -3.80
C PRO A 45 -11.90 4.44 -3.90
N ASP A 46 -11.75 5.14 -2.77
CA ASP A 46 -11.23 6.51 -2.76
C ASP A 46 -9.74 6.52 -3.13
N PRO A 47 -9.35 7.15 -4.26
CA PRO A 47 -7.97 7.08 -4.74
C PRO A 47 -6.99 7.82 -3.83
N ALA A 48 -7.42 8.86 -3.12
CA ALA A 48 -6.57 9.60 -2.19
C ALA A 48 -6.29 8.76 -0.94
N LEU A 49 -7.32 8.10 -0.38
CA LEU A 49 -7.14 7.18 0.74
C LEU A 49 -6.29 5.98 0.35
N ARG A 50 -6.54 5.38 -0.82
CA ARG A 50 -5.72 4.28 -1.34
C ARG A 50 -4.26 4.69 -1.48
N GLY A 51 -3.97 5.84 -2.09
CA GLY A 51 -2.60 6.32 -2.24
C GLY A 51 -1.91 6.56 -0.89
N CYS A 52 -2.64 7.10 0.09
CA CYS A 52 -2.11 7.27 1.44
C CYS A 52 -1.78 5.92 2.12
N LEU A 53 -2.66 4.93 1.99
CA LEU A 53 -2.44 3.57 2.51
C LEU A 53 -1.26 2.87 1.83
N GLU A 54 -1.15 2.96 0.50
CA GLU A 54 -0.02 2.42 -0.26
C GLU A 54 1.31 3.00 0.22
N GLN A 55 1.38 4.32 0.40
CA GLN A 55 2.58 4.96 0.94
C GLN A 55 2.89 4.49 2.37
N ALA A 56 1.88 4.44 3.25
CA ALA A 56 2.07 3.96 4.62
C ALA A 56 2.52 2.50 4.69
N ILE A 57 2.04 1.65 3.77
CA ILE A 57 2.44 0.26 3.64
C ILE A 57 3.91 0.15 3.22
N VAL A 58 4.32 0.92 2.21
CA VAL A 58 5.72 0.95 1.73
C VAL A 58 6.64 1.46 2.83
N ASP A 59 6.31 2.60 3.44
CA ASP A 59 7.13 3.24 4.48
C ASP A 59 7.26 2.36 5.72
N GLY A 60 6.18 1.67 6.10
CA GLY A 60 6.13 0.78 7.25
C GLY A 60 6.63 -0.63 6.99
N GLY A 61 6.94 -1.00 5.75
CA GLY A 61 7.24 -2.40 5.38
C GLY A 61 6.10 -3.35 5.77
N ILE A 62 4.85 -2.88 5.65
CA ILE A 62 3.66 -3.58 6.13
C ILE A 62 3.41 -4.79 5.22
N SER A 63 3.39 -5.97 5.81
CA SER A 63 3.16 -7.25 5.13
C SER A 63 1.83 -7.89 5.52
N VAL A 64 1.21 -7.42 6.60
CA VAL A 64 -0.12 -7.84 7.07
C VAL A 64 -0.89 -6.61 7.54
N ALA A 65 -2.16 -6.49 7.19
CA ALA A 65 -2.99 -5.32 7.49
C ALA A 65 -2.98 -4.88 8.96
N SER A 66 -2.94 -5.85 9.89
CA SER A 66 -2.94 -5.58 11.34
C SER A 66 -1.66 -4.92 11.86
N GLN A 67 -0.60 -4.82 11.04
CA GLN A 67 0.65 -4.15 11.42
C GLN A 67 0.55 -2.63 11.30
N LEU A 68 -0.36 -2.10 10.48
CA LEU A 68 -0.54 -0.67 10.31
C LEU A 68 -1.26 -0.09 11.54
N SER A 69 -0.50 0.54 12.44
CA SER A 69 -1.00 1.06 13.71
C SER A 69 -1.28 2.57 13.71
N ALA A 70 -0.58 3.32 12.87
CA ALA A 70 -0.77 4.75 12.72
C ALA A 70 -0.87 5.10 11.24
N LEU A 71 -1.92 5.83 10.88
CA LEU A 71 -2.16 6.30 9.51
C LEU A 71 -2.33 7.82 9.54
N ASN A 72 -1.50 8.51 8.76
CA ASN A 72 -1.62 9.95 8.57
C ASN A 72 -1.93 10.26 7.12
N CYS A 73 -3.17 10.66 6.87
CA CYS A 73 -3.65 11.11 5.57
C CYS A 73 -4.15 12.56 5.63
N SER A 74 -3.53 13.39 6.46
CA SER A 74 -3.92 14.80 6.55
C SER A 74 -3.62 15.50 5.22
N HIS A 75 -4.52 16.39 4.76
CA HIS A 75 -4.38 17.12 3.49
C HIS A 75 -4.30 16.23 2.23
N ALA A 76 -4.91 15.03 2.27
CA ALA A 76 -4.85 14.08 1.16
C ALA A 76 -5.98 14.27 0.12
N GLY A 77 -7.02 15.06 0.44
CA GLY A 77 -8.19 15.24 -0.44
C GLY A 77 -9.14 14.04 -0.42
N ILE A 78 -9.22 13.34 0.72
CA ILE A 78 -10.08 12.16 0.92
C ILE A 78 -11.54 12.59 1.02
N ALA A 79 -12.41 11.92 0.28
CA ALA A 79 -13.85 12.12 0.30
C ALA A 79 -14.61 10.96 0.95
N SER A 80 -14.12 9.72 0.81
CA SER A 80 -14.71 8.52 1.41
C SER A 80 -13.70 7.71 2.20
N LEU A 81 -14.18 7.05 3.26
CA LEU A 81 -13.42 6.12 4.10
C LEU A 81 -13.73 4.65 3.78
N ASP A 82 -14.50 4.37 2.74
CA ASP A 82 -14.88 3.01 2.36
C ASP A 82 -13.64 2.11 2.23
N GLY A 83 -13.68 0.95 2.90
CA GLY A 83 -12.60 -0.04 2.88
C GLY A 83 -11.50 0.19 3.92
N ILE A 84 -11.50 1.30 4.69
CA ILE A 84 -10.51 1.55 5.75
C ILE A 84 -10.53 0.47 6.85
N ALA A 85 -11.68 -0.16 7.07
CA ALA A 85 -11.86 -1.26 8.01
C ALA A 85 -11.00 -2.51 7.68
N SER A 86 -10.46 -2.60 6.46
CA SER A 86 -9.49 -3.64 6.07
C SER A 86 -8.19 -3.59 6.86
N PHE A 87 -7.94 -2.51 7.60
CA PHE A 87 -6.76 -2.30 8.44
C PHE A 87 -7.12 -2.32 9.94
N PRO A 88 -7.37 -3.51 10.52
CA PRO A 88 -7.86 -3.65 11.90
C PRO A 88 -6.80 -3.32 12.96
N GLY A 89 -5.58 -2.97 12.56
CA GLY A 89 -4.50 -2.58 13.46
C GLY A 89 -4.49 -1.09 13.82
N ILE A 90 -5.27 -0.25 13.13
CA ILE A 90 -5.19 1.21 13.26
C ILE A 90 -5.61 1.64 14.66
N LYS A 91 -4.71 2.37 15.33
CA LYS A 91 -4.90 2.99 16.64
C LYS A 91 -4.93 4.51 16.55
N ILE A 92 -4.14 5.09 15.65
CA ILE A 92 -4.04 6.53 15.45
C ILE A 92 -4.42 6.83 14.00
N LEU A 93 -5.48 7.63 13.80
CA LEU A 93 -5.95 8.02 12.47
C LEU A 93 -6.00 9.55 12.36
N ARG A 94 -5.16 10.11 11.47
CA ARG A 94 -5.11 11.56 11.20
C ARG A 94 -5.71 11.83 9.83
N LEU A 95 -6.82 12.56 9.81
CA LEU A 95 -7.62 12.90 8.63
C LEU A 95 -7.86 14.41 8.52
N SER A 96 -7.08 15.23 9.23
CA SER A 96 -7.18 16.70 9.22
C SER A 96 -7.11 17.26 7.80
N SER A 97 -7.85 18.34 7.52
CA SER A 97 -7.91 18.97 6.19
C SER A 97 -8.31 18.01 5.04
N ASN A 98 -9.37 17.22 5.22
CA ASN A 98 -10.00 16.41 4.16
C ASN A 98 -11.51 16.74 4.03
N ASP A 99 -12.16 16.18 3.01
CA ASP A 99 -13.57 16.40 2.69
C ASP A 99 -14.49 15.26 3.18
N VAL A 100 -14.05 14.52 4.21
CA VAL A 100 -14.76 13.37 4.76
C VAL A 100 -16.02 13.81 5.48
N ARG A 101 -17.19 13.36 5.00
CA ARG A 101 -18.50 13.65 5.62
C ARG A 101 -19.13 12.47 6.35
N ASN A 102 -18.66 11.26 6.06
CA ASN A 102 -19.19 10.03 6.62
C ASN A 102 -18.09 9.28 7.38
N LEU A 103 -18.30 9.07 8.68
CA LEU A 103 -17.38 8.37 9.57
C LEU A 103 -17.85 6.95 9.92
N VAL A 104 -18.92 6.46 9.30
CA VAL A 104 -19.51 5.15 9.62
C VAL A 104 -18.49 4.02 9.49
N GLU A 105 -17.60 4.10 8.51
CA GLU A 105 -16.53 3.12 8.25
C GLU A 105 -15.50 3.03 9.38
N ILE A 106 -15.34 4.09 10.18
CA ILE A 106 -14.43 4.09 11.34
C ILE A 106 -15.05 3.29 12.51
N SER A 107 -16.38 3.17 12.56
CA SER A 107 -17.08 2.54 13.70
C SER A 107 -16.73 1.06 13.90
N SER A 108 -16.26 0.36 12.85
CA SER A 108 -15.79 -1.02 12.92
C SER A 108 -14.34 -1.17 13.39
N ILE A 109 -13.57 -0.09 13.46
CA ILE A 109 -12.16 -0.12 13.89
C ILE A 109 -12.10 -0.02 15.42
N THR A 110 -12.33 -1.16 16.10
CA THR A 110 -12.40 -1.22 17.58
C THR A 110 -11.06 -0.93 18.27
N THR A 111 -9.96 -0.90 17.52
CA THR A 111 -8.61 -0.61 18.01
C THR A 111 -8.29 0.89 18.03
N LEU A 112 -9.16 1.75 17.50
CA LEU A 112 -8.89 3.17 17.38
C LEU A 112 -8.85 3.84 18.76
N GLU A 113 -7.73 4.50 19.03
CA GLU A 113 -7.43 5.21 20.28
C GLU A 113 -7.45 6.73 20.07
N GLU A 114 -6.99 7.21 18.91
CA GLU A 114 -6.89 8.63 18.57
C GLU A 114 -7.42 8.93 17.16
N LEU A 115 -8.27 9.95 17.04
CA LEU A 115 -8.83 10.43 15.78
C LEU A 115 -8.68 11.95 15.66
N TYR A 116 -8.10 12.41 14.56
CA TYR A 116 -7.91 13.84 14.25
C TYR A 116 -8.65 14.21 12.96
N LEU A 117 -9.48 15.25 13.02
CA LEU A 117 -10.41 15.70 11.96
C LEU A 117 -10.42 17.24 11.79
N ASP A 118 -9.42 17.92 12.34
CA ASP A 118 -9.31 19.39 12.35
C ASP A 118 -9.05 20.01 10.98
#